data_AF-A0A1B7MMJ6-F1
#
_entry.id   AF-A0A1B7MMJ6-F1
#
_cell.length_a   1.000
_cell.length_b   1.000
_cell.length_c   1.000
_cell.angle_alpha   90.00
_cell.angle_beta   90.00
_cell.angle_gamma   90.00
#
_symmetry.space_group_name_H-M   'P 1'
#
loop_
_entity.id
_entity.type
_entity.pdbx_description
1 polymer ?
#
loop_
_entity_poly.entity_id
_entity_poly.type
_entity_poly.pdbx_seq_one_letter_code
_entity_poly.pdbx_strand_id
1 'polypeptide(L)'
;MLNVTVRSVVNTSRARAIQATRSYAKKASPVTLKNHKYTAHATATGQGRNGEVKSVDEDFSLRLATPKALGGKGDGQNPEQLFAMGYASCYLGALQMMAGKMGKKDAVKNAVIHTKVHLGEAEELGGFGLAVDIKVEGVEDEELIKAGHDACPYSRALTHGAIVNVSKA
;
A
#
# COMPACT_ATOMS: atom_id res chain seq x y z
N MET A 1 -4.61 46.99 66.84
CA MET A 1 -5.51 47.56 65.82
C MET A 1 -5.30 46.83 64.51
N LEU A 2 -6.41 46.49 63.85
CA LEU A 2 -6.57 46.00 62.47
C LEU A 2 -6.11 44.55 62.12
N ASN A 3 -7.12 43.67 62.14
CA ASN A 3 -7.26 42.48 61.28
C ASN A 3 -7.18 42.85 59.79
N VAL A 4 -6.63 41.96 58.95
CA VAL A 4 -7.32 41.41 57.77
C VAL A 4 -6.82 39.98 57.50
N THR A 5 -7.78 39.07 57.39
CA THR A 5 -7.68 37.66 57.05
C THR A 5 -7.76 37.46 55.54
N VAL A 6 -6.99 36.54 54.94
CA VAL A 6 -7.47 35.72 53.80
C VAL A 6 -6.91 34.30 53.91
N ARG A 7 -7.82 33.33 54.00
CA ARG A 7 -7.57 31.89 53.95
C ARG A 7 -7.12 31.46 52.56
N SER A 8 -6.25 30.47 52.48
CA SER A 8 -6.23 29.52 51.36
C SER A 8 -5.88 28.14 51.89
N VAL A 9 -6.84 27.24 51.76
CA VAL A 9 -6.75 25.81 52.07
C VAL A 9 -6.13 25.13 50.86
N VAL A 10 -5.00 24.44 51.01
CA VAL A 10 -4.74 23.28 50.14
C VAL A 10 -4.33 22.10 50.99
N ASN A 11 -5.23 21.14 50.92
CA ASN A 11 -5.29 19.87 51.57
C ASN A 11 -4.31 18.89 50.88
N THR A 12 -3.58 18.17 51.72
CA THR A 12 -3.16 16.78 51.58
C THR A 12 -3.10 16.11 50.19
N SER A 13 -1.97 15.41 50.02
CA SER A 13 -1.89 13.98 49.66
C SER A 13 -1.69 13.57 48.20
N ARG A 14 -0.84 12.54 48.11
CA ARG A 14 -0.62 11.57 47.03
C ARG A 14 0.24 12.06 45.86
N ALA A 15 1.53 11.80 46.02
CA ALA A 15 2.40 11.33 44.96
C ALA A 15 1.65 10.27 44.13
N ARG A 16 1.08 10.70 43.00
CA ARG A 16 0.45 9.82 42.03
C ARG A 16 1.55 9.45 41.03
N ALA A 17 1.95 8.18 41.07
CA ALA A 17 2.84 7.57 40.12
C ALA A 17 2.38 7.92 38.69
N ILE A 18 3.15 8.77 38.02
CA ILE A 18 3.08 8.91 36.57
C ILE A 18 3.73 7.64 36.03
N GLN A 19 2.97 6.56 35.99
CA GLN A 19 3.25 5.45 35.10
C GLN A 19 3.13 6.02 33.70
N ALA A 20 4.25 6.50 33.17
CA ALA A 20 4.40 6.78 31.77
C ALA A 20 4.07 5.47 31.03
N THR A 21 2.85 5.38 30.54
CA THR A 21 2.50 4.45 29.47
C THR A 21 3.30 4.89 28.27
N ARG A 22 4.58 4.49 28.23
CA ARG A 22 5.34 4.41 26.98
C ARG A 22 4.54 3.44 26.12
N SER A 23 3.64 3.99 25.32
CA SER A 23 3.12 3.34 24.14
C SER A 23 4.34 2.87 23.36
N TYR A 24 4.63 1.58 23.44
CA TYR A 24 5.52 0.91 22.50
C TYR A 24 4.80 0.92 21.17
N ALA A 25 4.73 2.09 20.52
CA ALA A 25 4.40 2.18 19.13
C ALA A 25 5.42 1.30 18.41
N LYS A 26 4.97 0.12 17.95
CA LYS A 26 5.79 -0.80 17.17
C LYS A 26 6.41 0.03 16.04
N LYS A 27 7.73 0.25 16.12
CA LYS A 27 8.46 0.88 15.03
C LYS A 27 8.13 0.08 13.77
N ALA A 28 7.68 0.77 12.72
CA ALA A 28 7.45 0.15 11.42
C ALA A 28 8.75 -0.53 10.98
N SER A 29 8.74 -1.86 10.99
CA SER A 29 9.87 -2.65 10.50
C SER A 29 9.63 -2.99 9.03
N PRO A 30 10.64 -2.88 8.16
CA PRO A 30 10.51 -3.29 6.78
C PRO A 30 10.16 -4.79 6.71
N VAL A 31 9.38 -5.17 5.69
CA VAL A 31 9.06 -6.58 5.44
C VAL A 31 10.35 -7.29 5.02
N THR A 32 10.80 -8.27 5.81
CA THR A 32 11.96 -9.11 5.49
C THR A 32 11.54 -10.54 5.18
N LEU A 33 12.26 -11.19 4.26
CA LEU A 33 12.00 -12.58 3.89
C LEU A 33 12.90 -13.51 4.71
N LYS A 34 12.29 -14.46 5.43
CA LYS A 34 13.04 -15.57 6.05
C LYS A 34 13.60 -16.53 5.00
N ASN A 35 12.80 -16.80 3.96
CA ASN A 35 13.11 -17.60 2.78
C ASN A 35 12.33 -17.02 1.57
N HIS A 36 12.77 -17.27 0.34
CA HIS A 36 11.99 -16.98 -0.87
C HIS A 36 11.37 -18.27 -1.44
N LYS A 37 10.21 -18.15 -2.09
CA LYS A 37 9.50 -19.28 -2.74
C LYS A 37 9.63 -19.26 -4.25
N TYR A 38 9.81 -18.08 -4.82
CA TYR A 38 9.89 -17.83 -6.24
C TYR A 38 10.65 -16.51 -6.45
N THR A 39 11.38 -16.43 -7.56
CA THR A 39 12.12 -15.25 -7.99
C THR A 39 11.85 -15.06 -9.48
N ALA A 40 11.32 -13.89 -9.85
CA ALA A 40 11.17 -13.48 -11.25
C ALA A 40 12.34 -12.57 -11.64
N HIS A 41 12.83 -12.72 -12.87
CA HIS A 41 13.94 -11.95 -13.42
C HIS A 41 13.48 -11.10 -14.60
N ALA A 42 13.84 -9.82 -14.60
CA ALA A 42 13.59 -8.92 -15.71
C ALA A 42 14.78 -7.99 -15.95
N THR A 43 14.99 -7.62 -17.21
CA THR A 43 16.04 -6.69 -17.64
C THR A 43 15.41 -5.53 -18.39
N ALA A 44 15.78 -4.31 -18.05
CA ALA A 44 15.42 -3.10 -18.78
C ALA A 44 16.64 -2.54 -19.52
N THR A 45 16.48 -2.15 -20.78
CA THR A 45 17.53 -1.55 -21.61
C THR A 45 17.02 -0.26 -22.28
N GLY A 46 17.94 0.62 -22.68
CA GLY A 46 17.60 1.91 -23.30
C GLY A 46 17.74 3.10 -22.34
N GLN A 47 17.01 4.18 -22.62
CA GLN A 47 17.09 5.46 -21.92
C GLN A 47 16.02 5.56 -20.82
N GLY A 48 16.18 4.76 -19.75
CA GLY A 48 15.31 4.79 -18.58
C GLY A 48 13.85 4.45 -18.94
N ARG A 49 12.96 5.46 -18.92
CA ARG A 49 11.52 5.30 -19.25
C ARG A 49 11.24 5.08 -20.74
N ASN A 50 12.27 5.07 -21.59
CA ASN A 50 12.16 4.76 -23.01
C ASN A 50 13.11 3.61 -23.36
N GLY A 51 12.59 2.53 -23.96
CA GLY A 51 13.41 1.37 -24.28
C GLY A 51 12.59 0.09 -24.28
N GLU A 52 13.16 -0.97 -23.69
CA GLU A 52 12.53 -2.28 -23.63
C GLU A 52 12.71 -2.90 -22.25
N VAL A 53 11.68 -3.58 -21.75
CA VAL A 53 11.78 -4.47 -20.59
C VAL A 53 11.47 -5.89 -21.02
N LYS A 54 12.32 -6.84 -20.64
CA LYS A 54 12.21 -8.26 -21.00
C LYS A 54 12.21 -9.13 -19.75
N SER A 55 11.30 -10.11 -19.69
CA SER A 55 11.39 -11.23 -18.76
C SER A 55 12.57 -12.11 -19.17
N VAL A 56 13.43 -12.50 -18.22
CA VAL A 56 14.54 -13.42 -18.50
C VAL A 56 14.08 -14.87 -18.44
N ASP A 57 13.07 -15.14 -17.61
CA ASP A 57 12.55 -16.49 -17.40
C ASP A 57 11.63 -16.96 -18.54
N GLU A 58 11.09 -16.02 -19.33
CA GLU A 58 10.13 -16.27 -20.42
C GLU A 58 10.44 -15.37 -21.62
N ASP A 59 10.11 -15.80 -22.84
CA ASP A 59 10.30 -14.97 -24.04
C ASP A 59 9.19 -13.91 -24.19
N PHE A 60 9.17 -12.98 -23.25
CA PHE A 60 8.21 -11.90 -23.17
C PHE A 60 8.93 -10.57 -22.99
N SER A 61 8.64 -9.60 -23.86
CA SER A 61 9.16 -8.24 -23.75
C SER A 61 8.13 -7.18 -24.10
N LEU A 62 8.35 -5.97 -23.58
CA LEU A 62 7.49 -4.82 -23.76
C LEU A 62 8.35 -3.59 -24.09
N ARG A 63 7.94 -2.86 -25.14
CA ARG A 63 8.48 -1.53 -25.42
C ARG A 63 7.96 -0.53 -24.38
N LEU A 64 8.88 0.18 -23.75
CA LEU A 64 8.60 1.27 -22.83
C LEU A 64 8.69 2.62 -23.52
N ALA A 65 7.76 3.51 -23.20
CA ALA A 65 7.80 4.90 -23.60
C ALA A 65 7.28 5.81 -22.48
N THR A 66 7.85 7.01 -22.39
CA THR A 66 7.32 8.04 -21.49
C THR A 66 5.91 8.44 -21.95
N PRO A 67 4.90 8.46 -21.07
CA PRO A 67 3.54 8.82 -21.45
C PRO A 67 3.44 10.30 -21.85
N LYS A 68 2.44 10.63 -22.67
CA LYS A 68 2.20 12.00 -23.15
C LYS A 68 2.00 13.01 -22.01
N ALA A 69 1.35 12.57 -20.93
CA ALA A 69 1.13 13.40 -19.73
C ALA A 69 2.45 13.83 -19.04
N LEU A 70 3.56 13.13 -19.29
CA LEU A 70 4.89 13.45 -18.79
C LEU A 70 5.81 13.97 -19.91
N GLY A 71 5.24 14.50 -21.01
CA GLY A 71 5.99 15.07 -22.13
C GLY A 71 6.62 14.07 -23.09
N GLY A 72 6.29 12.78 -22.97
CA GLY A 72 6.80 11.74 -23.87
C GLY A 72 5.93 11.49 -25.10
N LYS A 73 6.36 10.55 -25.95
CA LYS A 73 5.62 10.14 -27.15
C LYS A 73 4.37 9.31 -26.83
N GLY A 74 4.40 8.56 -25.72
CA GLY A 74 3.32 7.65 -25.32
C GLY A 74 3.10 6.48 -26.28
N ASP A 75 4.10 6.12 -27.08
CA ASP A 75 4.06 5.03 -28.05
C ASP A 75 4.58 3.72 -27.45
N GLY A 76 4.24 3.41 -26.21
CA GLY A 76 4.69 2.21 -25.51
C GLY A 76 3.99 2.05 -24.18
N GLN A 77 4.33 0.98 -23.47
CA GLN A 77 3.90 0.82 -22.08
C GLN A 77 4.74 1.68 -21.15
N ASN A 78 4.34 1.80 -19.90
CA ASN A 78 5.10 2.51 -18.87
C ASN A 78 5.15 1.75 -17.54
N PRO A 79 6.10 2.08 -16.65
CA PRO A 79 6.22 1.42 -15.35
C PRO A 79 4.95 1.46 -14.50
N GLU A 80 4.15 2.53 -14.57
CA GLU A 80 2.93 2.66 -13.77
C GLU A 80 1.84 1.69 -14.25
N GLN A 81 1.72 1.46 -15.57
CA GLN A 81 0.84 0.43 -16.14
C GLN A 81 1.28 -0.97 -15.71
N LEU A 82 2.58 -1.26 -15.75
CA LEU A 82 3.12 -2.54 -15.29
C LEU A 82 2.82 -2.77 -13.81
N PHE A 83 3.02 -1.74 -12.99
CA PHE A 83 2.70 -1.79 -11.57
C PHE A 83 1.20 -1.97 -11.33
N ALA A 84 0.34 -1.29 -12.08
CA ALA A 84 -1.11 -1.44 -11.99
C ALA A 84 -1.53 -2.89 -12.28
N MET A 85 -1.02 -3.49 -13.36
CA MET A 85 -1.31 -4.89 -13.73
C MET A 85 -0.81 -5.89 -12.67
N GLY A 86 0.41 -5.70 -12.18
CA GLY A 86 0.97 -6.53 -11.12
C GLY A 86 0.17 -6.43 -9.83
N TYR A 87 -0.28 -5.22 -9.47
CA TYR A 87 -1.06 -5.02 -8.26
C TYR A 87 -2.48 -5.59 -8.39
N ALA A 88 -3.18 -5.37 -9.50
CA ALA A 88 -4.51 -5.93 -9.73
C ALA A 88 -4.51 -7.47 -9.59
N SER A 89 -3.55 -8.12 -10.25
CA SER A 89 -3.40 -9.58 -10.19
C SER A 89 -3.02 -10.08 -8.79
N CYS A 90 -2.07 -9.40 -8.12
CA CYS A 90 -1.65 -9.74 -6.76
C CYS A 90 -2.80 -9.60 -5.75
N TYR A 91 -3.61 -8.55 -5.85
CA TYR A 91 -4.75 -8.31 -4.97
C TYR A 91 -5.85 -9.34 -5.20
N LEU A 92 -6.20 -9.65 -6.46
CA LEU A 92 -7.19 -10.67 -6.79
C LEU A 92 -6.81 -12.03 -6.20
N GLY A 93 -5.53 -12.43 -6.34
CA GLY A 93 -5.03 -13.67 -5.74
C GLY A 93 -5.10 -13.67 -4.21
N ALA A 94 -4.78 -12.56 -3.56
CA ALA A 94 -4.90 -12.42 -2.12
C ALA A 94 -6.36 -12.51 -1.63
N LEU A 95 -7.28 -11.86 -2.36
CA LEU A 95 -8.71 -11.89 -2.09
C LEU A 95 -9.27 -13.32 -2.18
N GLN A 96 -8.93 -14.04 -3.25
CA GLN A 96 -9.32 -15.44 -3.43
C GLN A 96 -8.73 -16.37 -2.37
N MET A 97 -7.46 -16.16 -1.99
CA MET A 97 -6.84 -16.90 -0.89
C MET A 97 -7.59 -16.69 0.43
N MET A 98 -7.93 -15.44 0.77
CA MET A 98 -8.65 -15.13 2.01
C MET A 98 -10.08 -15.67 1.98
N ALA A 99 -10.77 -15.59 0.85
CA ALA A 99 -12.08 -16.21 0.66
C ALA A 99 -12.03 -17.71 0.93
N GLY A 100 -10.97 -18.38 0.45
CA GLY A 100 -10.71 -19.80 0.74
C GLY A 100 -10.54 -20.09 2.23
N LYS A 101 -9.76 -19.27 2.94
CA LYS A 101 -9.54 -19.41 4.39
C LYS A 101 -10.79 -19.14 5.23
N MET A 102 -11.68 -18.28 4.73
CA MET A 102 -12.93 -17.90 5.40
C MET A 102 -14.12 -18.78 5.01
N GLY A 103 -13.95 -19.77 4.12
CA GLY A 103 -15.04 -20.60 3.62
C GLY A 103 -16.02 -19.87 2.68
N LYS A 104 -15.60 -18.75 2.08
CA LYS A 104 -16.43 -17.86 1.25
C LYS A 104 -16.01 -17.86 -0.24
N LYS A 105 -15.53 -19.00 -0.77
CA LYS A 105 -15.02 -19.07 -2.16
C LYS A 105 -16.03 -18.63 -3.22
N ASP A 106 -17.32 -18.86 -2.98
CA ASP A 106 -18.38 -18.46 -3.91
C ASP A 106 -18.53 -16.93 -4.00
N ALA A 107 -18.18 -16.19 -2.94
CA ALA A 107 -18.30 -14.74 -2.88
C ALA A 107 -17.31 -13.98 -3.77
N VAL A 108 -16.32 -14.67 -4.35
CA VAL A 108 -15.26 -14.08 -5.19
C VAL A 108 -15.18 -14.68 -6.59
N LYS A 109 -16.17 -15.50 -6.99
CA LYS A 109 -16.17 -16.17 -8.30
C LYS A 109 -16.09 -15.20 -9.47
N ASN A 110 -16.76 -14.06 -9.35
CA ASN A 110 -16.80 -13.02 -10.38
C ASN A 110 -16.03 -11.77 -9.93
N ALA A 111 -15.10 -11.90 -8.98
CA ALA A 111 -14.35 -10.77 -8.48
C ALA A 111 -13.45 -10.17 -9.57
N VAL A 112 -13.56 -8.86 -9.78
CA VAL A 112 -12.70 -8.10 -10.70
C VAL A 112 -12.02 -6.98 -9.92
N ILE A 113 -10.70 -6.85 -10.10
CA ILE A 113 -9.91 -5.81 -9.43
C ILE A 113 -9.44 -4.80 -10.46
N HIS A 114 -9.84 -3.55 -10.25
CA HIS A 114 -9.39 -2.42 -11.04
C HIS A 114 -8.37 -1.63 -10.23
N THR A 115 -7.20 -1.36 -10.80
CA THR A 115 -6.15 -0.57 -10.15
C THR A 115 -5.84 0.68 -10.96
N LYS A 116 -5.70 1.80 -10.26
CA LYS A 116 -5.15 3.05 -10.80
C LYS A 116 -3.88 3.35 -10.04
N VAL A 117 -2.79 3.55 -10.78
CA VAL A 117 -1.50 3.93 -10.20
C VAL A 117 -1.22 5.36 -10.64
N HIS A 118 -1.00 6.22 -9.66
CA HIS A 118 -0.70 7.63 -9.84
C HIS A 118 0.78 7.86 -9.59
N LEU A 119 1.44 8.56 -10.50
CA LEU A 119 2.79 9.11 -10.31
C LEU A 119 2.67 10.62 -10.25
N GLY A 120 3.22 11.24 -9.21
CA GLY A 120 3.16 12.68 -9.00
C GLY A 120 4.27 13.16 -8.06
N GLU A 121 4.33 14.47 -7.82
CA GLU A 121 5.23 15.03 -6.81
C GLU A 121 4.79 14.58 -5.42
N ALA A 122 5.74 14.19 -4.58
CA ALA A 122 5.46 13.81 -3.20
C ALA A 122 5.36 15.06 -2.31
N GLU A 123 4.32 15.12 -1.47
CA GLU A 123 4.11 16.25 -0.56
C GLU A 123 5.13 16.27 0.59
N GLU A 124 5.38 15.10 1.17
CA GLU A 124 6.19 14.92 2.39
C GLU A 124 7.69 14.70 2.09
N LEU A 125 8.03 14.42 0.84
CA LEU A 125 9.37 14.06 0.38
C LEU A 125 9.65 14.81 -0.92
N GLY A 126 10.84 15.38 -1.09
CA GLY A 126 11.21 15.95 -2.39
C GLY A 126 11.22 14.88 -3.49
N GLY A 127 10.78 15.24 -4.70
CA GLY A 127 10.77 14.35 -5.87
C GLY A 127 9.43 13.67 -6.14
N PHE A 128 9.44 12.53 -6.83
CA PHE A 128 8.23 11.80 -7.22
C PHE A 128 7.81 10.76 -6.17
N GLY A 129 6.50 10.60 -5.98
CA GLY A 129 5.86 9.54 -5.20
C GLY A 129 4.79 8.79 -6.00
N LEU A 130 4.27 7.72 -5.38
CA LEU A 130 3.18 6.92 -5.92
C LEU A 130 1.95 6.99 -5.01
N ALA A 131 0.77 6.88 -5.61
CA ALA A 131 -0.48 6.56 -4.92
C ALA A 131 -1.26 5.53 -5.73
N VAL A 132 -2.08 4.72 -5.07
CA VAL A 132 -2.86 3.66 -5.73
C VAL A 132 -4.31 3.70 -5.29
N ASP A 133 -5.24 3.63 -6.24
CA ASP A 133 -6.64 3.35 -5.97
C ASP A 133 -7.00 1.95 -6.48
N ILE A 134 -7.67 1.17 -5.63
CA ILE A 134 -8.15 -0.18 -5.94
C ILE A 134 -9.66 -0.18 -5.83
N LYS A 135 -10.35 -0.55 -6.91
CA LYS A 135 -11.80 -0.77 -6.94
C LYS A 135 -12.09 -2.27 -7.07
N VAL A 136 -12.85 -2.82 -6.12
CA VAL A 136 -13.22 -4.24 -6.08
C VAL A 136 -14.66 -4.43 -6.54
N GLU A 137 -14.83 -5.11 -7.66
CA GLU A 137 -16.12 -5.42 -8.26
C GLU A 137 -16.50 -6.88 -8.03
N GLY A 138 -17.81 -7.14 -7.84
CA GLY A 138 -18.34 -8.50 -7.71
C GLY A 138 -18.15 -9.14 -6.33
N VAL A 139 -17.80 -8.36 -5.30
CA VAL A 139 -17.62 -8.82 -3.91
C VAL A 139 -18.33 -7.89 -2.95
N GLU A 140 -19.34 -8.39 -2.24
CA GLU A 140 -20.14 -7.58 -1.31
C GLU A 140 -19.55 -7.48 0.10
N ASP A 141 -18.76 -8.48 0.48
CA ASP A 141 -18.22 -8.65 1.82
C ASP A 141 -17.01 -7.73 2.05
N GLU A 142 -17.21 -6.65 2.79
CA GLU A 142 -16.17 -5.66 3.10
C GLU A 142 -15.06 -6.23 4.01
N GLU A 143 -15.39 -7.17 4.90
CA GLU A 143 -14.37 -7.81 5.73
C GLU A 143 -13.43 -8.66 4.88
N LEU A 144 -13.99 -9.34 3.87
CA LEU A 144 -13.22 -10.09 2.90
C LEU A 144 -12.36 -9.18 2.01
N ILE A 145 -12.90 -8.05 1.55
CA ILE A 145 -12.14 -7.03 0.81
C ILE A 145 -10.96 -6.56 1.65
N LYS A 146 -11.21 -6.17 2.91
CA LYS A 146 -10.15 -5.74 3.83
C LYS A 146 -9.11 -6.83 4.07
N ALA A 147 -9.55 -8.07 4.29
CA ALA A 147 -8.65 -9.20 4.47
C ALA A 147 -7.76 -9.43 3.23
N GLY A 148 -8.31 -9.25 2.03
CA GLY A 148 -7.55 -9.28 0.77
C GLY A 148 -6.46 -8.21 0.74
N HIS A 149 -6.78 -6.97 1.12
CA HIS A 149 -5.80 -5.88 1.20
C HIS A 149 -4.68 -6.18 2.20
N ASP A 150 -5.01 -6.63 3.42
CA ASP A 150 -4.04 -6.93 4.47
C ASP A 150 -3.12 -8.12 4.11
N ALA A 151 -3.62 -9.04 3.29
CA ALA A 151 -2.90 -10.23 2.85
C ALA A 151 -2.04 -10.00 1.59
N CYS A 152 -2.40 -9.03 0.75
CA CYS A 152 -1.73 -8.76 -0.53
C CYS A 152 -0.27 -8.30 -0.32
N PRO A 153 0.73 -9.02 -0.88
CA PRO A 153 2.14 -8.61 -0.81
C PRO A 153 2.41 -7.17 -1.26
N TYR A 154 1.76 -6.70 -2.33
CA TYR A 154 1.95 -5.33 -2.84
C TYR A 154 1.41 -4.29 -1.85
N SER A 155 0.23 -4.52 -1.26
CA SER A 155 -0.31 -3.65 -0.20
C SER A 155 0.58 -3.60 1.04
N ARG A 156 1.11 -4.75 1.44
CA ARG A 156 2.04 -4.84 2.58
C ARG A 156 3.36 -4.11 2.30
N ALA A 157 3.85 -4.17 1.06
CA ALA A 157 5.06 -3.44 0.67
C ALA A 157 4.85 -1.92 0.70
N LEU A 158 3.65 -1.45 0.37
CA LEU A 158 3.32 -0.02 0.31
C LEU A 158 2.77 0.58 1.60
N THR A 159 2.54 -0.20 2.67
CA THR A 159 1.90 0.24 3.92
C THR A 159 2.47 1.54 4.51
N HIS A 160 3.75 1.82 4.28
CA HIS A 160 4.42 3.07 4.70
C HIS A 160 5.14 3.79 3.56
N GLY A 161 4.94 3.35 2.30
CA GLY A 161 5.63 3.88 1.12
C GLY A 161 4.73 4.66 0.17
N ALA A 162 3.43 4.37 0.15
CA ALA A 162 2.44 5.04 -0.70
C ALA A 162 1.06 4.98 -0.07
N ILE A 163 0.20 5.94 -0.38
CA ILE A 163 -1.22 5.85 -0.07
C ILE A 163 -1.88 4.81 -0.98
N VAL A 164 -2.61 3.88 -0.39
CA VAL A 164 -3.44 2.92 -1.12
C VAL A 164 -4.87 3.02 -0.64
N ASN A 165 -5.75 3.49 -1.51
CA ASN A 165 -7.18 3.53 -1.26
C ASN A 165 -7.84 2.27 -1.82
N VAL A 166 -8.72 1.64 -1.05
CA VAL A 166 -9.51 0.49 -1.50
C VAL A 166 -10.98 0.81 -1.34
N SER A 167 -11.75 0.62 -2.41
CA SER A 167 -13.20 0.83 -2.42
C SER A 167 -13.93 -0.36 -3.04
N LYS A 168 -15.13 -0.67 -2.51
CA LYS A 168 -16.08 -1.55 -3.17
C LYS A 168 -16.71 -0.85 -4.39
N ALA A 169 -17.10 -1.63 -5.40
CA ALA A 169 -17.57 -1.11 -6.67
C ALA A 169 -18.99 -0.55 -6.69
#